data_AF-A0A7W4C2P2-F1
#
_entry.id   AF-A0A7W4C2P2-F1
#
_cell.length_a   1.000
_cell.length_b   1.000
_cell.length_c   1.000
_cell.angle_alpha   90.00
_cell.angle_beta   90.00
_cell.angle_gamma   90.00
#
_symmetry.space_group_name_H-M   'P 1'
#
loop_
_entity.id
_entity.type
_entity.pdbx_description
1 polymer ?
#
loop_
_entity_poly.entity_id
_entity_poly.type
_entity_poly.pdbx_seq_one_letter_code
_entity_poly.pdbx_strand_id
1 'polypeptide(L)'
;LEITETELMGDIRYAINLCHELAELGVGLAIDDFGTGYSSMKYLKQFPISKLKIDRSFIMDISSSHESREIVSAIIAMAKALNISLTAEGVETKEQEEFLTLSACHHAQGFLYSPAMRVNDFALFINTHEAKPQKLVLMTD
;
A
#
# COMPACT_ATOMS: atom_id res chain seq x y z
N LEU A 1 7.08 5.38 7.47
CA LEU A 1 7.25 6.57 6.61
C LEU A 1 6.84 6.19 5.21
N GLU A 2 6.02 7.01 4.58
CA GLU A 2 5.56 6.83 3.20
C GLU A 2 6.30 7.83 2.32
N ILE A 3 6.75 7.36 1.16
CA ILE A 3 7.51 8.17 0.20
C ILE A 3 6.89 7.96 -1.16
N THR A 4 6.46 9.05 -1.78
CA THR A 4 5.88 9.08 -3.11
C THR A 4 6.92 8.76 -4.18
N GLU A 5 6.44 8.14 -5.26
CA GLU A 5 7.25 7.70 -6.40
C GLU A 5 8.04 8.84 -7.07
N THR A 6 7.46 10.03 -7.19
CA THR A 6 8.10 11.20 -7.83
C THR A 6 9.30 11.71 -7.02
N GLU A 7 9.16 11.78 -5.71
CA GLU A 7 10.17 12.29 -4.77
C GLU A 7 11.42 11.39 -4.75
N LEU A 8 11.24 10.08 -4.94
CA LEU A 8 12.36 9.15 -5.07
C LEU A 8 13.20 9.37 -6.33
N MET A 9 12.61 9.91 -7.41
CA MET A 9 13.27 10.00 -8.71
C MET A 9 14.14 11.25 -8.90
N GLY A 10 14.09 12.23 -8.00
CA GLY A 10 14.89 13.46 -8.09
C GLY A 10 16.40 13.21 -8.00
N ASP A 11 16.88 12.69 -6.86
CA ASP A 11 18.24 12.16 -6.69
C ASP A 11 18.18 10.76 -6.09
N ILE A 12 18.04 9.78 -6.98
CA ILE A 12 17.81 8.38 -6.61
C ILE A 12 18.92 7.81 -5.72
N ARG A 13 20.17 8.23 -5.89
CA ARG A 13 21.30 7.68 -5.10
C ARG A 13 21.27 8.22 -3.68
N TYR A 14 21.02 9.53 -3.55
CA TYR A 14 20.85 10.15 -2.25
C TYR A 14 19.65 9.55 -1.52
N ALA A 15 18.50 9.41 -2.20
CA ALA A 15 17.30 8.82 -1.63
C ALA A 15 17.52 7.39 -1.15
N ILE A 16 18.19 6.53 -1.92
CA ILE A 16 18.53 5.16 -1.51
C ILE A 16 19.34 5.17 -0.22
N ASN A 17 20.41 5.97 -0.14
CA ASN A 17 21.27 6.04 1.03
C ASN A 17 20.51 6.50 2.27
N LEU A 18 19.72 7.57 2.16
CA LEU A 18 18.90 8.09 3.26
C LEU A 18 17.87 7.05 3.73
N CYS A 19 17.25 6.33 2.81
CA CYS A 19 16.32 5.24 3.15
C CYS A 19 17.04 4.10 3.91
N HIS A 20 18.28 3.77 3.56
CA HIS A 20 19.07 2.79 4.34
C HIS A 20 19.37 3.30 5.75
N GLU A 21 19.80 4.55 5.90
CA GLU A 21 20.03 5.15 7.22
C GLU A 21 18.75 5.14 8.08
N LEU A 22 17.58 5.45 7.49
CA LEU A 22 16.29 5.40 8.19
C LEU A 22 15.90 3.95 8.56
N ALA A 23 16.12 3.00 7.67
CA ALA A 23 15.83 1.60 7.93
C ALA A 23 16.74 1.01 9.04
N GLU A 24 18.02 1.41 9.09
CA GLU A 24 18.95 1.05 10.17
C GLU A 24 18.50 1.59 11.54
N LEU A 25 17.77 2.71 11.57
CA LEU A 25 17.11 3.22 12.78
C LEU A 25 15.82 2.47 13.15
N GLY A 26 15.42 1.47 12.37
CA GLY A 26 14.21 0.69 12.57
C GLY A 26 12.94 1.33 12.00
N VAL A 27 13.05 2.39 11.18
CA VAL A 27 11.91 3.03 10.54
C VAL A 27 11.41 2.18 9.38
N GLY A 28 10.15 1.75 9.43
CA GLY A 28 9.50 1.08 8.30
C GLY A 28 9.25 2.04 7.14
N LEU A 29 9.64 1.65 5.92
CA LEU A 29 9.50 2.47 4.72
C LEU A 29 8.48 1.86 3.75
N ALA A 30 7.59 2.71 3.25
CA ALA A 30 6.60 2.38 2.24
C ALA A 30 6.76 3.29 1.01
N ILE A 31 6.53 2.74 -0.19
CA ILE A 31 6.35 3.55 -1.39
C ILE A 31 4.86 3.81 -1.59
N ASP A 32 4.52 5.09 -1.75
CA ASP A 32 3.17 5.59 -1.97
C ASP A 32 2.90 5.83 -3.47
N ASP A 33 1.62 5.86 -3.84
CA ASP A 33 1.12 6.09 -5.21
C ASP A 33 1.71 5.13 -6.28
N PHE A 34 2.09 3.91 -5.91
CA PHE A 34 2.84 3.04 -6.82
C PHE A 34 2.05 2.68 -8.08
N GLY A 35 2.69 2.91 -9.23
CA GLY A 35 2.14 2.62 -10.55
C GLY A 35 1.63 3.86 -11.28
N THR A 36 1.63 5.03 -10.63
CA THR A 36 1.20 6.29 -11.24
C THR A 36 2.36 7.10 -11.86
N GLY A 37 3.62 6.68 -11.63
CA GLY A 37 4.81 7.43 -12.07
C GLY A 37 5.95 6.61 -12.71
N TYR A 38 7.19 7.00 -12.38
CA TYR A 38 8.44 6.62 -13.08
C TYR A 38 9.34 5.61 -12.34
N SER A 39 8.89 5.00 -11.25
CA SER A 39 9.58 3.95 -10.50
C SER A 39 9.88 2.79 -11.43
N SER A 40 11.08 2.83 -11.98
CA SER A 40 11.64 1.66 -12.63
C SER A 40 11.77 0.59 -11.57
N MET A 41 11.16 -0.57 -11.80
CA MET A 41 11.40 -1.82 -11.06
C MET A 41 12.89 -2.04 -10.73
N LYS A 42 13.79 -1.51 -11.58
CA LYS A 42 15.24 -1.48 -11.39
C LYS A 42 15.69 -0.89 -10.05
N TYR A 43 15.03 0.15 -9.56
CA TYR A 43 15.40 0.84 -8.31
C TYR A 43 14.66 0.29 -7.10
N LEU A 44 13.44 -0.24 -7.30
CA LEU A 44 12.64 -0.83 -6.23
C LEU A 44 13.43 -1.84 -5.38
N LYS A 45 14.22 -2.70 -6.04
CA LYS A 45 15.08 -3.71 -5.38
C LYS A 45 16.26 -3.15 -4.57
N GLN A 46 16.59 -1.87 -4.73
CA GLN A 46 17.74 -1.23 -4.07
C GLN A 46 17.30 -0.48 -2.81
N PHE A 47 16.03 -0.11 -2.72
CA PHE A 47 15.46 0.51 -1.55
C PHE A 47 15.18 -0.52 -0.44
N PRO A 48 15.44 -0.19 0.83
CA PRO A 48 15.10 -1.02 1.98
C PRO A 48 13.62 -0.84 2.36
N ILE A 49 12.73 -1.01 1.38
CA ILE A 49 11.28 -0.88 1.59
C ILE A 49 10.70 -2.18 2.13
N SER A 50 9.74 -2.04 3.04
CA SER A 50 8.99 -3.17 3.61
C SER A 50 7.53 -3.18 3.16
N LYS A 51 7.05 -2.09 2.56
CA LYS A 51 5.68 -1.95 2.10
C LYS A 51 5.58 -1.19 0.77
N LEU A 52 4.53 -1.48 0.02
CA LEU A 52 4.11 -0.75 -1.17
C LEU A 52 2.60 -0.49 -1.08
N LYS A 53 2.17 0.71 -1.49
CA LYS A 53 0.76 1.10 -1.55
C LYS A 53 0.31 1.16 -3.01
N ILE A 54 -0.77 0.45 -3.33
CA ILE A 54 -1.38 0.45 -4.66
C ILE A 54 -2.34 1.62 -4.71
N ASP A 55 -2.07 2.59 -5.59
CA ASP A 55 -2.89 3.78 -5.73
C ASP A 55 -4.36 3.44 -6.01
N ARG A 56 -5.27 4.27 -5.48
CA ARG A 56 -6.71 4.09 -5.61
C ARG A 56 -7.18 4.03 -7.07
N SER A 57 -6.48 4.68 -8.01
CA SER A 57 -6.91 4.69 -9.42
C SER A 57 -6.89 3.29 -10.02
N PHE A 58 -6.02 2.41 -9.54
CA PHE A 58 -6.02 1.00 -9.94
C PHE A 58 -7.13 0.20 -9.27
N ILE A 59 -7.47 0.53 -8.02
CA ILE A 59 -8.44 -0.19 -7.19
C ILE A 59 -9.89 0.13 -7.59
N MET A 60 -10.18 1.40 -7.92
CA MET A 60 -11.53 1.85 -8.27
C MET A 60 -12.17 0.99 -9.36
N ASP A 61 -11.42 0.64 -10.40
CA ASP A 61 -11.92 -0.03 -11.59
C ASP A 61 -11.78 -1.56 -11.57
N ILE A 62 -11.26 -2.19 -10.50
CA ILE A 62 -11.06 -3.66 -10.50
C ILE A 62 -12.37 -4.45 -10.59
N SER A 63 -13.53 -3.87 -10.28
CA SER A 63 -14.81 -4.57 -10.47
C SER A 63 -15.25 -4.60 -11.95
N SER A 64 -14.87 -3.59 -12.75
CA SER A 64 -15.40 -3.34 -14.10
C SER A 64 -14.37 -3.49 -15.22
N SER A 65 -13.07 -3.41 -14.91
CA SER A 65 -11.97 -3.42 -15.87
C SER A 65 -11.09 -4.67 -15.71
N HIS A 66 -11.03 -5.49 -16.75
CA HIS A 66 -10.10 -6.62 -16.82
C HIS A 66 -8.65 -6.14 -16.76
N GLU A 67 -8.32 -5.04 -17.44
CA GLU A 67 -6.96 -4.49 -17.45
C GLU A 67 -6.52 -4.06 -16.04
N SER A 68 -7.39 -3.38 -15.28
CA SER A 68 -7.09 -2.99 -13.90
C SER A 68 -6.87 -4.21 -13.00
N ARG A 69 -7.66 -5.29 -13.17
CA ARG A 69 -7.44 -6.55 -12.45
C ARG A 69 -6.09 -7.17 -12.74
N GLU A 70 -5.68 -7.21 -14.01
CA GLU A 70 -4.40 -7.78 -14.41
C GLU A 70 -3.22 -6.95 -13.89
N ILE A 71 -3.31 -5.62 -13.94
CA ILE A 71 -2.29 -4.72 -13.39
C ILE A 71 -2.15 -4.92 -11.88
N VAL A 72 -3.25 -4.90 -11.13
CA VAL A 72 -3.23 -5.12 -9.68
C VAL A 72 -2.68 -6.51 -9.34
N SER A 73 -3.06 -7.53 -10.10
CA SER A 73 -2.52 -8.89 -9.93
C SER A 73 -1.00 -8.96 -10.17
N ALA A 74 -0.50 -8.26 -11.19
CA ALA A 74 0.93 -8.17 -11.47
C ALA A 74 1.71 -7.46 -10.35
N ILE A 75 1.16 -6.37 -9.81
CA ILE A 75 1.74 -5.65 -8.66
C ILE A 75 1.79 -6.56 -7.43
N ILE A 76 0.72 -7.33 -7.18
CA ILE A 76 0.66 -8.28 -6.06
C ILE A 76 1.69 -9.40 -6.21
N ALA A 77 1.80 -9.99 -7.41
CA ALA A 77 2.79 -11.02 -7.69
C ALA A 77 4.23 -10.51 -7.51
N MET A 78 4.51 -9.29 -7.97
CA MET A 78 5.80 -8.62 -7.80
C MET A 78 6.14 -8.42 -6.31
N ALA A 79 5.23 -7.82 -5.54
CA ALA A 79 5.49 -7.55 -4.12
C ALA A 79 5.73 -8.83 -3.34
N LYS A 80 4.96 -9.89 -3.63
CA LYS A 80 5.18 -11.23 -3.08
C LYS A 80 6.57 -11.77 -3.42
N ALA A 81 7.00 -11.66 -4.68
CA ALA A 81 8.32 -12.13 -5.11
C ALA A 81 9.48 -11.38 -4.42
N LEU A 82 9.26 -10.12 -4.03
CA LEU A 82 10.22 -9.28 -3.35
C LEU A 82 10.10 -9.32 -1.81
N ASN A 83 9.15 -10.10 -1.27
CA ASN A 83 8.79 -10.13 0.16
C ASN A 83 8.42 -8.74 0.73
N ILE A 84 7.69 -7.95 -0.07
CA ILE A 84 7.19 -6.63 0.29
C ILE A 84 5.70 -6.75 0.67
N SER A 85 5.30 -6.15 1.80
CA SER A 85 3.89 -6.07 2.19
C SER A 85 3.13 -5.09 1.30
N LEU A 86 1.83 -5.32 1.10
CA LEU A 86 0.98 -4.50 0.22
C LEU A 86 -0.19 -3.89 0.96
N THR A 87 -0.47 -2.63 0.66
CA THR A 87 -1.70 -1.93 1.05
C THR A 87 -2.43 -1.47 -0.20
N ALA A 88 -3.70 -1.86 -0.35
CA ALA A 88 -4.55 -1.34 -1.41
C ALA A 88 -5.33 -0.12 -0.92
N GLU A 89 -5.30 0.97 -1.69
CA GLU A 89 -5.98 2.21 -1.35
C GLU A 89 -7.32 2.36 -2.07
N GLY A 90 -8.25 3.11 -1.46
CA GLY A 90 -9.56 3.37 -2.07
C GLY A 90 -10.44 2.13 -2.20
N VAL A 91 -10.36 1.20 -1.25
CA VAL A 91 -11.30 0.07 -1.17
C VAL A 91 -12.65 0.58 -0.64
N GLU A 92 -13.67 0.55 -1.50
CA GLU A 92 -15.01 1.08 -1.25
C GLU A 92 -16.10 0.00 -1.29
N THR A 93 -15.86 -1.14 -1.95
CA THR A 93 -16.85 -2.20 -2.11
C THR A 93 -16.37 -3.56 -1.62
N LYS A 94 -17.33 -4.43 -1.25
CA LYS A 94 -17.02 -5.81 -0.84
C LYS A 94 -16.40 -6.64 -1.96
N GLU A 95 -16.79 -6.38 -3.21
CA GLU A 95 -16.21 -7.04 -4.38
C GLU A 95 -14.71 -6.71 -4.53
N GLN A 96 -14.33 -5.45 -4.27
CA GLN A 96 -12.93 -5.03 -4.26
C GLN A 96 -12.14 -5.73 -3.14
N GLU A 97 -12.68 -5.75 -1.92
CA GLU A 97 -12.08 -6.45 -0.78
C GLU A 97 -11.89 -7.95 -1.05
N GLU A 98 -12.90 -8.61 -1.62
CA GLU A 98 -12.86 -10.03 -1.95
C GLU A 98 -11.79 -10.34 -2.99
N PHE A 99 -11.71 -9.55 -4.07
CA PHE A 99 -10.66 -9.69 -5.08
C PHE A 99 -9.25 -9.53 -4.47
N LEU A 100 -9.05 -8.51 -3.64
CA LEU A 100 -7.76 -8.23 -3.00
C LEU A 100 -7.37 -9.33 -2.01
N THR A 101 -8.33 -9.85 -1.25
CA THR A 101 -8.13 -10.95 -0.30
C THR A 101 -7.75 -12.24 -1.04
N LEU A 102 -8.45 -12.57 -2.12
CA LEU A 102 -8.16 -13.76 -2.94
C LEU A 102 -6.80 -13.66 -3.64
N SER A 103 -6.41 -12.45 -4.02
CA SER A 103 -5.11 -12.17 -4.63
C SER A 103 -3.97 -12.15 -3.61
N ALA A 104 -4.26 -12.30 -2.31
CA ALA A 104 -3.30 -12.24 -1.19
C ALA A 104 -2.66 -10.86 -0.98
N CYS A 105 -3.44 -9.79 -1.16
CA CYS A 105 -3.09 -8.48 -0.60
C CYS A 105 -3.13 -8.54 0.94
N HIS A 106 -2.25 -7.78 1.62
CA HIS A 106 -2.05 -7.89 3.06
C HIS A 106 -2.91 -6.89 3.85
N HIS A 107 -3.05 -5.68 3.31
CA HIS A 107 -3.72 -4.57 3.95
C HIS A 107 -4.63 -3.83 2.96
N ALA A 108 -5.64 -3.15 3.49
CA ALA A 108 -6.45 -2.23 2.73
C ALA A 108 -6.86 -1.00 3.54
N GLN A 109 -7.14 0.06 2.80
CA GLN A 109 -7.57 1.36 3.24
C GLN A 109 -8.69 1.84 2.30
N GLY A 110 -9.73 2.45 2.85
CA GLY A 110 -10.80 3.04 2.05
C GLY A 110 -12.15 3.12 2.77
N PHE A 111 -13.13 3.73 2.11
CA PHE A 111 -14.43 4.03 2.69
C PHE A 111 -15.29 2.80 3.02
N LEU A 112 -14.93 1.62 2.50
CA LEU A 112 -15.52 0.36 2.97
C LEU A 112 -15.33 0.16 4.48
N TYR A 113 -14.22 0.69 5.01
CA TYR A 113 -13.84 0.53 6.40
C TYR A 113 -14.09 1.79 7.21
N SER A 114 -13.46 2.90 6.81
CA SER A 114 -13.67 4.20 7.43
C SER A 114 -13.05 5.31 6.57
N PRO A 115 -13.63 6.53 6.54
CA PRO A 115 -12.93 7.71 6.06
C PRO A 115 -11.78 8.10 7.01
N ALA A 116 -10.95 9.06 6.59
CA ALA A 116 -10.02 9.74 7.50
C ALA A 116 -10.81 10.40 8.65
N MET A 117 -10.39 10.11 9.88
CA MET A 117 -11.11 10.48 11.10
C MET A 117 -10.37 11.57 11.86
N ARG A 118 -11.12 12.40 12.59
CA ARG A 118 -10.50 13.30 13.58
C ARG A 118 -10.01 12.48 14.77
N VAL A 119 -9.03 13.02 15.50
CA VAL A 119 -8.41 12.34 16.65
C VAL A 119 -9.41 11.77 17.66
N ASN A 120 -10.49 12.50 17.96
CA ASN A 120 -11.52 12.05 18.90
C ASN A 120 -12.34 10.88 18.35
N ASP A 121 -12.70 10.93 17.07
CA ASP A 121 -13.45 9.88 16.39
C ASP A 121 -12.59 8.62 16.23
N PHE A 122 -11.30 8.79 15.96
CA PHE A 122 -10.31 7.71 15.88
C PHE A 122 -10.13 6.98 17.21
N ALA A 123 -10.03 7.71 18.32
CA ALA A 123 -9.94 7.10 19.66
C ALA A 123 -11.15 6.22 19.98
N LEU A 124 -12.36 6.65 19.57
CA LEU A 124 -13.57 5.85 19.70
C LEU A 124 -13.57 4.64 18.76
N PHE A 125 -13.09 4.82 17.52
CA PHE A 125 -12.98 3.77 16.52
C PHE A 125 -12.09 2.60 17.01
N ILE A 126 -10.89 2.88 17.54
CA ILE A 126 -10.00 1.85 18.08
C ILE A 126 -10.66 1.06 19.22
N ASN A 127 -11.28 1.76 20.17
CA ASN A 127 -11.90 1.11 21.33
C ASN A 127 -13.10 0.22 20.96
N THR A 128 -13.78 0.51 19.87
CA THR A 128 -14.95 -0.25 19.40
C THR A 128 -14.59 -1.42 18.48
N HIS A 129 -13.38 -1.44 17.94
CA HIS A 129 -12.91 -2.42 16.95
C HIS A 129 -11.71 -3.26 17.44
N GLU A 130 -11.69 -3.65 18.72
CA GLU A 130 -10.66 -4.54 19.27
C GLU A 130 -10.34 -5.70 18.30
N ALA A 131 -9.04 -5.90 18.03
CA ALA A 131 -8.52 -6.69 16.93
C ALA A 131 -9.02 -8.14 16.95
N LYS A 132 -10.11 -8.40 16.22
CA LYS A 132 -10.39 -9.75 15.72
C LYS A 132 -9.44 -10.01 14.54
N PRO A 133 -8.79 -11.18 14.45
CA PRO A 133 -7.95 -11.49 13.31
C PRO A 133 -8.81 -11.53 12.04
N GLN A 134 -8.70 -10.50 11.21
CA GLN A 134 -9.27 -10.46 9.86
C GLN A 134 -8.23 -10.98 8.86
N LYS A 135 -8.70 -11.56 7.75
CA LYS A 135 -7.83 -12.03 6.65
C LYS A 135 -7.07 -10.89 5.97
N LEU A 136 -7.57 -9.67 6.07
CA LEU A 136 -6.97 -8.43 5.59
C LEU A 136 -6.85 -7.50 6.80
N VAL A 137 -5.64 -6.98 7.06
CA VAL A 137 -5.41 -6.14 8.25
C VAL A 137 -5.62 -4.68 7.86
N LEU A 138 -6.55 -4.02 8.53
CA LEU A 138 -6.80 -2.60 8.35
C LEU A 138 -5.56 -1.78 8.69
N MET A 139 -5.14 -0.94 7.75
CA MET A 139 -4.20 0.14 8.04
C MET A 139 -4.99 1.41 8.35
N THR A 140 -4.54 2.10 9.39
CA THR A 140 -5.00 3.43 9.74
C THR A 140 -3.83 4.37 9.51
N ASP A 141 -4.02 5.36 8.64
CA ASP A 141 -3.03 6.42 8.36
C ASP A 141 -2.80 7.32 9.58
#